data_AF-A0A4U1BUQ0-F1
#
_entry.id   AF-A0A4U1BUQ0-F1
#
_cell.length_a   1.000
_cell.length_b   1.000
_cell.length_c   1.000
_cell.angle_alpha   90.00
_cell.angle_beta   90.00
_cell.angle_gamma   90.00
#
_symmetry.space_group_name_H-M   'P 1'
#
loop_
_entity.id
_entity.type
_entity.pdbx_description
1 polymer ?
#
loop_
_entity_poly.entity_id
_entity_poly.type
_entity_poly.pdbx_seq_one_letter_code
_entity_poly.pdbx_strand_id
1 'polypeptide(L)'
;MGAKASQKCEAFLCYMNFFIYIIYSPSVDQFYVGQTIDLIERINQHNNAFFENSSTKKGIPWEIYFKLECSTRNQAILIENHIKRMKSRKYYSSLLLYPEISEKLLLRFL
;
A
#
# COMPACT_ATOMS: atom_id res chain seq x y z
N MET A 1 33.50 -18.61 -32.92
CA MET A 1 32.39 -19.57 -32.69
C MET A 1 31.85 -19.31 -31.29
N GLY A 2 30.76 -18.54 -31.21
CA GLY A 2 30.15 -18.17 -29.93
C GLY A 2 29.24 -19.29 -29.45
N ALA A 3 29.55 -19.84 -28.27
CA ALA A 3 28.60 -20.66 -27.53
C ALA A 3 27.57 -19.69 -26.92
N LYS A 4 26.35 -19.71 -27.45
CA LYS A 4 25.20 -19.05 -26.85
C LYS A 4 24.92 -19.73 -25.51
N ALA A 5 25.19 -19.03 -24.41
CA ALA A 5 24.66 -19.40 -23.12
C ALA A 5 23.13 -19.29 -23.20
N SER A 6 22.48 -20.46 -23.19
CA SER A 6 21.04 -20.61 -23.06
C SER A 6 20.63 -20.03 -21.71
N GLN A 7 20.19 -18.78 -21.72
CA GLN A 7 19.57 -18.15 -20.57
C GLN A 7 18.21 -18.82 -20.40
N LYS A 8 18.14 -19.78 -19.47
CA LYS A 8 16.89 -20.36 -19.00
C LYS A 8 16.00 -19.20 -18.57
N CYS A 9 14.99 -18.89 -19.38
CA CYS A 9 13.85 -18.11 -18.95
C CYS A 9 13.13 -18.95 -17.88
N GLU A 10 13.55 -18.82 -16.63
CA GLU A 10 12.62 -19.03 -15.54
C GLU A 10 11.54 -18.00 -15.76
N ALA A 11 10.34 -18.47 -16.12
CA ALA A 11 9.14 -17.67 -16.11
C ALA A 11 9.01 -17.10 -14.69
N PHE A 12 9.58 -15.92 -14.49
CA PHE A 12 9.43 -15.12 -13.30
C PHE A 12 7.92 -14.90 -13.22
N LEU A 13 7.26 -15.62 -12.33
CA LEU A 13 5.92 -15.31 -11.92
C LEU A 13 6.00 -13.90 -11.33
N CYS A 14 5.87 -12.88 -12.18
CA CYS A 14 5.64 -11.50 -11.77
C CYS A 14 4.26 -11.47 -11.11
N TYR A 15 4.22 -11.98 -9.89
CA TYR A 15 3.11 -11.81 -8.99
C TYR A 15 3.10 -10.30 -8.69
N MET A 16 2.26 -9.57 -9.44
CA MET A 16 2.11 -8.14 -9.27
C MET A 16 1.40 -7.91 -7.95
N ASN A 17 2.19 -7.71 -6.90
CA ASN A 17 1.70 -7.41 -5.58
C ASN A 17 1.05 -6.03 -5.56
N PHE A 18 -0.19 -5.99 -5.10
CA PHE A 18 -0.87 -4.75 -4.80
C PHE A 18 -0.77 -4.51 -3.31
N PHE A 19 -0.51 -3.28 -2.89
CA PHE A 19 -0.44 -2.89 -1.49
C PHE A 19 -1.55 -1.93 -1.17
N ILE A 20 -2.21 -2.16 -0.04
CA ILE A 20 -2.87 -1.11 0.71
C ILE A 20 -1.87 -0.53 1.69
N TYR A 21 -1.92 0.78 1.85
CA TYR A 21 -1.11 1.46 2.85
C TYR A 21 -1.92 2.52 3.58
N ILE A 22 -1.50 2.74 4.83
CA ILE A 22 -1.87 3.89 5.64
C ILE A 22 -0.57 4.61 5.95
N ILE A 23 -0.51 5.88 5.59
CA ILE A 23 0.57 6.78 6.00
C ILE A 23 0.05 7.78 7.03
N TYR A 24 0.89 8.16 7.97
CA TYR A 24 0.62 9.14 9.01
C TYR A 24 1.51 10.36 8.84
N SER A 25 0.93 11.54 9.04
CA SER A 25 1.64 12.79 9.11
C SER A 25 1.68 13.28 10.56
N PRO A 26 2.85 13.31 11.22
CA PRO A 26 2.98 13.95 12.52
C PRO A 26 2.82 15.48 12.46
N SER A 27 3.05 16.11 11.30
CA SER A 27 3.01 17.58 11.15
C SER A 27 1.59 18.15 11.16
N VAL A 28 0.61 17.41 10.63
CA VAL A 28 -0.80 17.82 10.63
C VAL A 28 -1.71 16.87 11.40
N ASP A 29 -1.13 15.85 12.04
CA ASP A 29 -1.83 14.77 12.73
C ASP A 29 -2.95 14.17 11.86
N GLN A 30 -2.60 13.70 10.66
CA GLN A 30 -3.56 13.11 9.72
C GLN A 30 -3.09 11.78 9.18
N PHE A 31 -4.07 10.92 8.87
CA PHE A 31 -3.85 9.67 8.17
C PHE A 31 -4.31 9.79 6.72
N TYR A 32 -3.57 9.17 5.82
CA TYR A 32 -3.96 8.97 4.43
C TYR A 32 -3.96 7.47 4.12
N VAL A 33 -5.00 7.02 3.42
CA VAL A 33 -5.17 5.62 3.00
C VAL A 33 -5.15 5.57 1.48
N GLY A 34 -4.33 4.69 0.92
CA GLY A 34 -4.21 4.51 -0.52
C GLY A 34 -3.79 3.11 -0.90
N GLN A 35 -3.67 2.90 -2.21
CA GLN A 35 -3.16 1.66 -2.80
C GLN A 35 -2.07 1.93 -3.84
N THR A 36 -1.17 0.98 -4.03
CA THR A 36 -0.07 1.06 -5.00
C THR A 36 0.49 -0.32 -5.32
N ILE A 37 1.19 -0.46 -6.45
CA ILE A 37 2.00 -1.66 -6.74
C ILE A 37 3.43 -1.55 -6.18
N ASP A 38 3.87 -0.32 -5.90
CA ASP A 38 5.18 -0.04 -5.30
C ASP A 38 4.98 0.92 -4.13
N LEU A 39 5.17 0.39 -2.92
CA LEU A 39 4.96 1.13 -1.68
C LEU A 39 6.05 2.18 -1.45
N ILE A 40 7.31 1.82 -1.70
CA ILE A 40 8.46 2.68 -1.41
C ILE A 40 8.44 3.89 -2.33
N GLU A 41 8.25 3.65 -3.63
CA GLU A 41 8.16 4.72 -4.61
C GLU A 41 6.97 5.66 -4.30
N ARG A 42 5.83 5.09 -3.90
CA ARG A 42 4.65 5.90 -3.55
C ARG A 42 4.90 6.84 -2.36
N ILE A 43 5.58 6.38 -1.32
CA ILE A 43 5.88 7.21 -0.15
C ILE A 43 6.88 8.31 -0.52
N ASN A 44 7.89 7.98 -1.34
CA ASN A 44 8.81 8.96 -1.90
C ASN A 44 8.06 10.03 -2.70
N GLN A 45 7.10 9.65 -3.53
CA GLN A 45 6.27 10.61 -4.28
C GLN A 45 5.46 11.53 -3.35
N HIS A 46 4.90 11.01 -2.26
CA HIS A 46 4.20 11.83 -1.26
C HIS A 46 5.16 12.82 -0.58
N ASN A 47 6.32 12.35 -0.11
CA ASN A 47 7.29 13.17 0.63
C ASN A 47 8.06 14.16 -0.23
N ASN A 48 8.17 13.92 -1.55
CA ASN A 48 8.78 14.85 -2.49
C ASN A 48 7.77 15.76 -3.20
N ALA A 49 6.49 15.74 -2.77
CA ALA A 49 5.44 16.55 -3.38
C ALA A 49 5.33 16.35 -4.92
N PHE A 50 5.63 15.14 -5.40
CA PHE A 50 5.80 14.80 -6.83
C PHE A 50 4.60 15.21 -7.70
N PHE A 51 3.38 15.04 -7.16
CA PHE A 51 2.15 15.45 -7.84
C PHE A 51 1.77 16.88 -7.45
N GLU A 52 1.83 17.80 -8.42
CA GLU A 52 1.72 19.26 -8.18
C GLU A 52 0.43 19.68 -7.45
N ASN A 53 -0.69 19.04 -7.75
CA ASN A 53 -2.00 19.37 -7.17
C ASN A 53 -2.46 18.38 -6.09
N SER A 54 -1.53 17.63 -5.49
CA SER A 54 -1.88 16.64 -4.46
C SER A 54 -2.27 17.30 -3.14
N SER A 55 -3.43 16.88 -2.60
CA SER A 55 -3.89 17.28 -1.27
C SER A 55 -2.95 16.82 -0.15
N THR A 56 -2.11 15.82 -0.40
CA THR A 56 -1.17 15.26 0.58
C THR A 56 0.08 16.11 0.79
N LYS A 57 0.33 17.15 -0.02
CA LYS A 57 1.52 18.02 0.14
C LYS A 57 1.63 18.66 1.52
N LYS A 58 0.49 19.03 2.12
CA LYS A 58 0.45 19.71 3.43
C LYS A 58 0.83 18.81 4.60
N GLY A 59 0.79 17.49 4.42
CA GLY A 59 1.10 16.51 5.47
C GLY A 59 2.51 15.95 5.42
N ILE A 60 3.42 16.50 4.60
CA ILE A 60 4.83 16.08 4.62
C ILE A 60 5.44 16.47 5.99
N PRO A 61 6.25 15.61 6.63
CA PRO A 61 6.61 14.26 6.22
C PRO A 61 5.51 13.23 6.50
N TRP A 62 5.39 12.25 5.60
CA TRP A 62 4.55 11.08 5.72
C TRP A 62 5.38 9.86 6.11
N GLU A 63 4.89 9.13 7.10
CA GLU A 63 5.50 7.90 7.62
C GLU A 63 4.58 6.71 7.34
N ILE A 64 5.14 5.54 7.04
CA ILE A 64 4.34 4.32 6.93
C ILE A 64 3.80 3.97 8.30
N TYR A 65 2.48 3.99 8.42
CA TYR A 65 1.80 3.54 9.63
C TYR A 65 1.38 2.08 9.53
N PHE A 66 0.86 1.66 8.37
CA PHE A 66 0.40 0.29 8.13
C PHE A 66 0.49 -0.05 6.64
N LYS A 67 0.69 -1.32 6.33
CA LYS A 67 0.61 -1.84 4.96
C LYS A 67 0.03 -3.25 4.94
N LEU A 68 -0.65 -3.60 3.85
CA LEU A 68 -1.21 -4.93 3.60
C LEU A 68 -1.01 -5.31 2.13
N GLU A 69 -0.41 -6.46 1.89
CA GLU A 69 -0.24 -7.03 0.57
C GLU A 69 -1.52 -7.74 0.12
N CYS A 70 -1.90 -7.57 -1.14
CA CYS A 70 -3.10 -8.08 -1.76
C CYS A 70 -2.73 -8.81 -3.05
N SER A 71 -3.43 -9.91 -3.32
CA SER A 71 -3.20 -10.77 -4.48
C SER A 71 -3.66 -10.14 -5.78
N THR A 72 -4.65 -9.26 -5.74
CA THR A 72 -5.21 -8.61 -6.92
C THR A 72 -5.51 -7.13 -6.68
N ARG A 73 -5.56 -6.37 -7.78
CA ARG A 73 -5.98 -4.97 -7.75
C ARG A 73 -7.38 -4.80 -7.18
N ASN A 74 -8.29 -5.72 -7.52
CA ASN A 74 -9.68 -5.65 -7.06
C ASN A 74 -9.77 -5.85 -5.55
N GLN A 75 -9.06 -6.85 -5.01
CA GLN A 75 -8.95 -7.07 -3.57
C GLN A 75 -8.43 -5.82 -2.86
N ALA A 76 -7.34 -5.23 -3.37
CA ALA A 76 -6.81 -3.98 -2.83
C ALA A 76 -7.90 -2.87 -2.81
N ILE A 77 -8.55 -2.59 -3.94
CA ILE A 77 -9.60 -1.55 -4.02
C ILE A 77 -10.73 -1.80 -3.00
N LEU A 78 -11.18 -3.05 -2.85
CA LEU A 78 -12.26 -3.39 -1.91
C LEU A 78 -11.83 -3.20 -0.45
N ILE A 79 -10.60 -3.60 -0.11
CA ILE A 79 -10.02 -3.41 1.22
C ILE A 79 -9.80 -1.91 1.51
N GLU A 80 -9.26 -1.15 0.55
CA GLU A 80 -9.06 0.30 0.65
C GLU A 80 -10.38 1.01 0.98
N ASN A 81 -11.43 0.68 0.21
CA ASN A 81 -12.77 1.23 0.41
C ASN A 81 -13.36 0.85 1.77
N HIS A 82 -13.14 -0.40 2.22
CA HIS A 82 -13.53 -0.83 3.55
C HIS A 82 -12.86 0.02 4.63
N ILE A 83 -11.53 0.16 4.58
CA ILE A 83 -10.74 0.93 5.56
C ILE A 83 -11.14 2.41 5.55
N LYS A 84 -11.32 3.00 4.36
CA LYS A 84 -11.78 4.39 4.18
C LYS A 84 -13.18 4.63 4.73
N ARG A 85 -14.07 3.64 4.70
CA ARG A 85 -15.42 3.75 5.26
C ARG A 85 -15.41 3.73 6.80
N MET A 86 -14.46 3.02 7.42
CA MET A 86 -14.37 2.98 8.88
C MET A 86 -14.04 4.35 9.50
N LYS A 87 -13.25 5.19 8.80
CA LYS A 87 -12.88 6.57 9.22
C LYS A 87 -12.51 6.69 10.70
N SER A 88 -11.78 5.72 11.22
CA SER A 88 -11.55 5.57 12.66
C SER A 88 -10.09 5.34 12.97
N ARG A 89 -9.50 6.25 13.75
CA ARG A 89 -8.13 6.09 14.28
C ARG A 89 -7.98 4.83 15.12
N LYS A 90 -9.01 4.51 15.91
CA LYS A 90 -9.06 3.26 16.68
C LYS A 90 -8.96 2.06 15.75
N TYR A 91 -9.67 2.09 14.62
CA TYR A 91 -9.59 1.01 13.64
C TYR A 91 -8.19 0.90 13.01
N TYR A 92 -7.52 2.01 12.71
CA TYR A 92 -6.13 1.98 12.22
C TYR A 92 -5.17 1.40 13.26
N SER A 93 -5.31 1.78 14.53
CA SER A 93 -4.57 1.15 15.64
C SER A 93 -4.88 -0.34 15.75
N SER A 94 -6.14 -0.75 15.60
CA SER A 94 -6.49 -2.16 15.58
C SER A 94 -5.85 -2.92 14.42
N LEU A 95 -5.81 -2.36 13.21
CA LEU A 95 -5.11 -2.98 12.06
C LEU A 95 -3.62 -3.23 12.36
N LEU A 96 -2.97 -2.30 13.08
CA LEU A 96 -1.57 -2.43 13.45
C LEU A 96 -1.33 -3.45 14.57
N LEU A 97 -2.25 -3.53 15.54
CA LEU A 97 -2.09 -4.38 16.74
C LEU A 97 -2.58 -5.81 16.56
N TYR A 98 -3.54 -6.03 15.65
CA TYR A 98 -4.29 -7.28 15.52
C TYR A 98 -4.20 -7.82 14.08
N PRO A 99 -3.17 -8.62 13.74
CA PRO A 99 -2.98 -9.17 12.40
C PRO A 99 -4.18 -9.95 11.86
N GLU A 100 -4.99 -10.56 12.74
CA GLU A 100 -6.20 -11.31 12.39
C GLU A 100 -7.25 -10.44 11.68
N ILE A 101 -7.20 -9.11 11.86
CA ILE A 101 -8.07 -8.20 11.11
C ILE A 101 -7.66 -8.17 9.64
N SER A 102 -6.35 -8.12 9.37
CA SER A 102 -5.81 -8.14 8.01
C SER A 102 -6.13 -9.46 7.32
N GLU A 103 -5.96 -10.59 8.00
CA GLU A 103 -6.31 -11.91 7.49
C GLU A 103 -7.80 -12.01 7.13
N LYS A 104 -8.69 -11.54 8.02
CA LYS A 104 -10.13 -11.49 7.75
C LYS A 104 -10.48 -10.61 6.56
N LEU A 105 -9.79 -9.49 6.37
CA LEU A 105 -9.99 -8.62 5.21
C LEU A 105 -9.57 -9.33 3.92
N LEU A 106 -8.41 -9.99 3.91
CA LEU A 106 -7.92 -10.74 2.76
C LEU A 106 -8.89 -11.88 2.39
N LEU A 107 -9.33 -12.67 3.37
CA LEU A 107 -10.28 -13.76 3.16
C LEU A 107 -11.66 -13.28 2.70
N ARG A 108 -12.11 -12.12 3.20
CA ARG A 108 -13.42 -11.56 2.83
C ARG A 108 -13.45 -11.04 1.39
N PHE A 109 -12.33 -10.53 0.89
CA PHE A 109 -12.24 -9.85 -0.41
C PHE A 109 -11.33 -10.60 -1.38
N LEU A 110 -11.50 -11.93 -1.47
CA LEU A 110 -10.83 -12.78 -2.47
C LEU A 110 -11.25 -12.44 -3.91
#